data_AF-W1YAT5-F1
#
_entry.id   AF-W1YAT5-F1
#
_cell.length_a   1.000
_cell.length_b   1.000
_cell.length_c   1.000
_cell.angle_alpha   90.00
_cell.angle_beta   90.00
_cell.angle_gamma   90.00
#
_symmetry.space_group_name_H-M   'P 1'
#
loop_
_entity.id
_entity.type
_entity.pdbx_description
1 polymer ?
#
loop_
_entity_poly.entity_id
_entity_poly.type
_entity_poly.pdbx_seq_one_letter_code
_entity_poly.pdbx_strand_id
1 'polypeptide(L)'
;SKDGAYVREHFFGKYPETAALVADWTDEQIWALNRGGHDPKKIYAAFKKAQETKGKATVILAHTIKGYGMGDAAEGKNIAHQVKKMNMDGVRHIRDRFNVPVSDADIEKLPYITFPEGSEEHTYLHA
;
A
#
# COMPACT_ATOMS: atom_id res chain seq x y z
N SER A 1 7.02 11.48 10.78
CA SER A 1 5.92 10.77 10.11
C SER A 1 4.64 11.13 10.84
N LYS A 2 3.49 11.19 10.15
CA LYS A 2 2.19 11.37 10.83
C LYS A 2 1.61 9.99 11.17
N ASP A 3 0.62 9.92 12.04
CA ASP A 3 -0.01 8.69 12.53
C ASP A 3 -1.55 8.82 12.54
N GLY A 4 -2.23 7.80 13.05
CA GLY A 4 -3.69 7.77 13.16
C GLY A 4 -4.26 8.90 14.03
N ALA A 5 -3.62 9.21 15.16
CA ALA A 5 -4.01 10.30 16.04
C ALA A 5 -3.95 11.65 15.31
N TYR A 6 -2.88 11.89 14.55
CA TYR A 6 -2.75 13.10 13.73
C TYR A 6 -3.86 13.20 12.68
N VAL A 7 -4.22 12.10 12.02
CA VAL A 7 -5.32 12.06 11.05
C VAL A 7 -6.67 12.31 11.72
N ARG A 8 -6.91 11.72 12.90
CA ARG A 8 -8.11 11.97 13.70
C ARG A 8 -8.25 13.46 13.98
N GLU A 9 -7.22 14.10 14.51
CA GLU A 9 -7.27 15.51 14.92
C GLU A 9 -7.37 16.46 13.73
N HIS A 10 -6.49 16.31 12.73
CA HIS A 10 -6.30 17.33 11.69
C HIS A 10 -7.18 17.12 10.44
N PHE A 11 -7.75 15.93 10.26
CA PHE A 11 -8.64 15.62 9.14
C PHE A 11 -10.08 15.43 9.60
N PHE A 12 -10.35 14.41 10.42
CA PHE A 12 -11.72 14.13 10.89
C PHE A 12 -12.20 15.14 11.94
N GLY A 13 -11.30 15.61 12.80
CA GLY A 13 -11.57 16.60 13.86
C GLY A 13 -11.88 18.00 13.33
N LYS A 14 -11.78 18.23 12.02
CA LYS A 14 -12.09 19.51 11.39
C LYS A 14 -13.57 19.91 11.54
N TYR A 15 -14.48 18.93 11.55
CA TYR A 15 -15.92 19.16 11.72
C TYR A 15 -16.53 18.16 12.71
N PRO A 16 -17.52 18.57 13.53
CA PRO A 16 -18.15 17.68 14.50
C PRO A 16 -18.73 16.40 13.89
N GLU A 17 -19.37 16.51 12.73
CA GLU A 17 -19.97 15.39 12.01
C GLU A 17 -18.92 14.39 11.52
N THR A 18 -17.76 14.85 11.02
CA THR A 18 -16.69 13.95 10.57
C THR A 18 -15.91 13.36 11.74
N ALA A 19 -15.80 14.07 12.85
CA ALA A 19 -15.22 13.53 14.08
C ALA A 19 -16.08 12.39 14.64
N ALA A 20 -17.41 12.53 14.57
CA ALA A 20 -18.35 11.51 15.01
C ALA A 20 -18.26 10.21 14.18
N LEU A 21 -17.89 10.28 12.89
CA LEU A 21 -17.75 9.09 12.02
C LEU A 21 -16.65 8.13 12.47
N VAL A 22 -15.66 8.61 13.23
CA VAL A 22 -14.51 7.82 13.68
C VAL A 22 -14.37 7.81 15.20
N ALA A 23 -15.38 8.29 15.92
CA ALA A 23 -15.32 8.47 17.38
C ALA A 23 -15.11 7.14 18.13
N ASP A 24 -15.66 6.04 17.59
CA ASP A 24 -15.57 4.68 18.09
C ASP A 24 -14.41 3.86 17.49
N TRP A 25 -13.63 4.46 16.58
CA TRP A 25 -12.49 3.80 15.95
C TRP A 25 -11.23 3.96 16.79
N THR A 26 -10.32 2.99 16.75
CA THR A 26 -8.95 3.18 17.26
C THR A 26 -8.11 3.97 16.25
N ASP A 27 -7.00 4.55 16.71
CA ASP A 27 -6.10 5.29 15.82
C ASP A 27 -5.45 4.37 14.78
N GLU A 28 -5.24 3.09 15.10
CA GLU A 28 -4.76 2.08 14.15
C GLU A 28 -5.77 1.80 13.04
N GLN A 29 -7.07 1.75 13.37
CA GLN A 29 -8.13 1.60 12.37
C GLN A 29 -8.22 2.82 11.46
N ILE A 30 -8.08 4.03 12.02
CA ILE A 30 -8.01 5.26 11.22
C ILE A 30 -6.77 5.24 10.32
N TRP A 31 -5.62 4.80 10.84
CA TRP A 31 -4.38 4.70 10.07
C TRP A 31 -4.44 3.64 8.97
N ALA A 32 -5.24 2.58 9.16
CA ALA A 32 -5.46 1.54 8.16
C ALA A 32 -6.33 2.01 6.96
N LEU A 33 -6.96 3.19 7.02
CA LEU A 33 -7.67 3.76 5.88
C LEU A 33 -6.69 3.97 4.70
N ASN A 34 -6.91 3.22 3.63
CA ASN A 34 -6.00 3.18 2.49
C ASN A 34 -6.54 3.98 1.28
N ARG A 35 -5.68 4.25 0.30
CA ARG A 35 -6.04 4.96 -0.93
C ARG A 35 -6.60 3.98 -1.97
N GLY A 36 -7.54 4.45 -2.79
CA GLY A 36 -8.22 3.61 -3.77
C GLY A 36 -7.30 2.97 -4.82
N GLY A 37 -6.12 3.54 -5.08
CA GLY A 37 -5.12 2.94 -5.97
C GLY A 37 -4.47 1.66 -5.42
N HIS A 38 -4.63 1.38 -4.12
CA HIS A 38 -4.11 0.18 -3.44
C HIS A 38 -5.20 -0.86 -3.13
N ASP A 39 -6.44 -0.63 -3.57
CA ASP A 39 -7.56 -1.58 -3.41
C ASP A 39 -7.83 -2.27 -4.76
N PRO A 40 -7.56 -3.59 -4.90
CA PRO A 40 -7.80 -4.33 -6.13
C PRO A 40 -9.24 -4.25 -6.64
N LYS A 41 -10.24 -4.15 -5.75
CA LYS A 41 -11.65 -4.03 -6.15
C LYS A 41 -11.91 -2.71 -6.85
N LYS A 42 -11.33 -1.61 -6.35
CA LYS A 42 -11.48 -0.27 -6.93
C LYS A 42 -10.74 -0.15 -8.26
N ILE A 43 -9.54 -0.71 -8.34
CA ILE A 43 -8.76 -0.78 -9.58
C ILE A 43 -9.54 -1.59 -10.63
N TYR A 44 -9.98 -2.80 -10.29
CA TYR A 44 -10.77 -3.64 -11.20
C TYR A 44 -12.01 -2.91 -11.73
N ALA A 45 -12.79 -2.28 -10.85
CA ALA A 45 -13.97 -1.53 -11.24
C ALA A 45 -13.66 -0.40 -12.23
N ALA A 46 -12.57 0.34 -12.02
CA ALA A 46 -12.13 1.41 -12.91
C ALA A 46 -11.73 0.88 -14.30
N PHE A 47 -10.94 -0.20 -14.34
CA PHE A 47 -10.53 -0.84 -15.59
C PHE A 47 -11.72 -1.44 -16.35
N LYS A 48 -12.64 -2.11 -15.64
CA LYS A 48 -13.85 -2.69 -16.23
C LYS A 48 -14.70 -1.61 -16.90
N LYS A 49 -14.92 -0.49 -16.21
CA LYS A 49 -15.66 0.65 -16.78
C LYS A 49 -14.96 1.27 -17.99
N ALA A 50 -13.63 1.38 -17.95
CA ALA A 50 -12.85 1.91 -19.06
C ALA A 50 -12.96 1.01 -20.31
N GLN A 51 -12.91 -0.32 -20.13
CA GLN A 51 -13.08 -1.30 -21.22
C GLN A 51 -14.43 -1.16 -21.94
N GLU A 52 -15.48 -0.85 -21.19
CA GLU A 52 -16.85 -0.66 -21.69
C GLU A 52 -17.08 0.71 -22.34
N THR A 53 -16.22 1.69 -22.07
CA THR A 53 -16.37 3.05 -22.60
C THR A 53 -16.00 3.11 -24.08
N LYS A 54 -16.92 3.61 -24.91
CA LYS A 54 -16.75 3.71 -26.39
C LYS A 54 -16.80 5.17 -26.86
N GLY A 55 -16.25 5.42 -28.05
CA GLY A 55 -16.31 6.72 -28.72
C GLY A 55 -15.41 7.83 -28.14
N LYS A 56 -14.62 7.53 -27.10
CA LYS A 56 -13.63 8.43 -26.50
C LYS A 56 -12.60 7.64 -25.68
N ALA A 57 -11.45 8.25 -25.41
CA ALA A 57 -10.47 7.72 -24.48
C ALA A 57 -10.93 7.85 -23.02
N THR A 58 -10.39 7.00 -22.14
CA THR A 58 -10.60 7.06 -20.69
C THR A 58 -9.27 7.28 -19.98
N VAL A 59 -9.26 8.16 -18.98
CA VAL A 59 -8.12 8.36 -18.08
C VAL A 59 -8.52 7.88 -16.69
N ILE A 60 -7.70 7.01 -16.09
CA ILE A 60 -7.88 6.54 -14.71
C ILE A 60 -6.89 7.29 -13.82
N LEU A 61 -7.42 8.11 -12.90
CA LEU A 61 -6.62 8.83 -11.90
C LEU A 61 -6.51 7.98 -10.62
N ALA A 62 -5.54 7.08 -10.59
CA ALA A 62 -5.31 6.20 -9.44
C ALA A 62 -4.56 6.94 -8.31
N HIS A 63 -5.25 7.18 -7.19
CA HIS A 63 -4.64 7.79 -6.01
C HIS A 63 -3.85 6.76 -5.20
N THR A 64 -2.52 6.89 -5.15
CA THR A 64 -1.60 5.95 -4.47
C THR A 64 -0.75 6.66 -3.43
N ILE A 65 -0.06 5.90 -2.58
CA ILE A 65 0.97 6.40 -1.63
C ILE A 65 2.34 6.17 -2.26
N LYS A 66 3.16 7.22 -2.39
CA LYS A 66 4.54 7.11 -2.86
C LYS A 66 5.37 6.35 -1.81
N GLY A 67 6.10 5.31 -2.23
CA GLY A 67 6.89 4.47 -1.33
C GLY A 67 6.04 3.60 -0.40
N TYR A 68 4.86 3.16 -0.87
CA TYR A 68 3.92 2.35 -0.08
C TYR A 68 4.59 1.13 0.55
N GLY A 69 4.39 0.94 1.85
CA GLY A 69 4.97 -0.16 2.63
C GLY A 69 6.49 -0.08 2.85
N MET A 70 7.14 1.03 2.47
CA MET A 70 8.56 1.27 2.80
C MET A 70 8.75 1.88 4.19
N GLY A 71 7.66 2.16 4.92
CA GLY A 71 7.70 2.73 6.26
C GLY A 71 8.49 4.03 6.31
N ASP A 72 9.29 4.19 7.37
CA ASP A 72 10.10 5.39 7.56
C ASP A 72 11.19 5.60 6.51
N ALA A 73 11.52 4.62 5.68
CA ALA A 73 12.52 4.82 4.63
C ALA A 73 12.05 5.84 3.59
N ALA A 74 10.77 5.80 3.18
CA ALA A 74 10.28 6.65 2.09
C ALA A 74 8.76 6.87 2.03
N GLU A 75 7.95 6.18 2.84
CA GLU A 75 6.50 6.15 2.65
C GLU A 75 5.85 7.50 2.93
N GLY A 76 5.16 8.04 1.93
CA GLY A 76 4.51 9.34 2.02
C GLY A 76 5.46 10.53 2.21
N LYS A 77 6.78 10.32 2.08
CA LYS A 77 7.78 11.39 2.25
C LYS A 77 8.02 12.13 0.94
N ASN A 78 8.05 13.46 1.02
CA ASN A 78 8.44 14.31 -0.10
C ASN A 78 9.96 14.48 -0.17
N ILE A 79 10.67 13.35 -0.18
CA ILE A 79 12.11 13.26 -0.43
C ILE A 79 12.37 13.11 -1.93
N ALA A 80 13.54 13.55 -2.40
CA ALA A 80 13.95 13.41 -3.79
C ALA A 80 13.79 11.95 -4.26
N HIS A 81 13.38 11.74 -5.51
CA HIS A 81 13.20 10.40 -6.11
C HIS A 81 14.47 9.51 -6.11
N GLN A 82 15.60 10.04 -5.65
CA GLN A 82 16.93 9.43 -5.73
C GLN A 82 17.47 9.01 -4.36
N VAL A 83 16.61 8.61 -3.41
CA VAL A 83 17.09 7.92 -2.20
C VAL A 83 17.54 6.51 -2.62
N LYS A 84 18.81 6.41 -3.03
CA LYS A 84 19.41 5.25 -3.70
C LYS A 84 19.77 4.07 -2.78
N LYS A 85 19.60 4.21 -1.46
CA LYS A 85 20.04 3.19 -0.51
C LYS A 85 18.98 2.94 0.55
N MET A 86 18.45 1.72 0.56
CA MET A 86 17.68 1.16 1.66
C MET A 86 18.66 0.41 2.57
N ASN A 87 18.58 0.63 3.89
CA ASN A 87 19.34 -0.17 4.84
C ASN A 87 18.64 -1.52 5.06
N MET A 88 19.33 -2.46 5.71
CA MET A 88 18.79 -3.81 5.94
C MET A 88 17.56 -3.82 6.85
N ASP A 89 17.40 -2.82 7.73
CA ASP A 89 16.18 -2.68 8.53
C ASP A 89 14.97 -2.30 7.67
N GLY A 90 15.16 -1.47 6.65
CA GLY A 90 14.14 -1.19 5.64
C GLY A 90 13.76 -2.44 4.84
N VAL A 91 14.73 -3.29 4.51
CA VAL A 91 14.48 -4.58 3.84
C VAL A 91 13.65 -5.51 4.73
N ARG A 92 13.99 -5.63 6.03
CA ARG A 92 13.21 -6.38 7.02
C ARG A 92 11.80 -5.84 7.17
N HIS A 93 11.66 -4.51 7.25
CA HIS A 93 10.35 -3.88 7.33
C HIS A 93 9.46 -4.23 6.14
N ILE A 94 10.00 -4.18 4.92
CA ILE A 94 9.27 -4.58 3.70
C ILE A 94 8.87 -6.06 3.77
N ARG A 95 9.80 -6.94 4.16
CA ARG A 95 9.49 -8.37 4.34
C ARG A 95 8.29 -8.55 5.26
N ASP A 96 8.34 -7.96 6.45
CA ASP A 96 7.29 -8.14 7.45
C ASP A 96 5.97 -7.50 7.00
N ARG A 97 6.05 -6.31 6.38
CA ARG A 97 4.89 -5.54 5.93
C ARG A 97 4.08 -6.24 4.84
N PHE A 98 4.76 -6.98 3.96
CA PHE A 98 4.17 -7.72 2.84
C PHE A 98 4.18 -9.24 3.06
N ASN A 99 4.52 -9.69 4.26
CA ASN A 99 4.56 -11.11 4.64
C ASN A 99 5.38 -11.97 3.66
N VAL A 100 6.52 -11.44 3.22
CA VAL A 100 7.39 -12.07 2.22
C VAL A 100 8.05 -13.31 2.82
N PRO A 101 7.96 -14.50 2.19
CA PRO A 101 8.45 -15.76 2.76
C PRO A 101 9.97 -15.90 2.63
N VAL A 102 10.71 -15.13 3.42
CA VAL A 102 12.18 -15.22 3.54
C VAL A 102 12.59 -15.24 5.01
N SER A 103 13.49 -16.15 5.36
CA SER A 103 13.96 -16.32 6.74
C SER A 103 14.79 -15.12 7.20
N ASP A 104 14.84 -14.85 8.51
CA ASP A 104 15.78 -13.86 9.08
C ASP A 104 17.24 -14.21 8.77
N ALA A 105 17.57 -15.50 8.70
CA ALA A 105 18.94 -15.97 8.43
C ALA A 105 19.38 -15.69 6.99
N ASP A 106 18.45 -15.65 6.04
CA ASP A 106 18.74 -15.48 4.62
C ASP A 106 18.53 -14.06 4.11
N ILE A 107 17.85 -13.19 4.87
CA ILE A 107 17.47 -11.86 4.38
C ILE A 107 18.66 -10.97 3.97
N GLU A 108 19.82 -11.14 4.63
CA GLU A 108 21.08 -10.44 4.31
C GLU A 108 21.64 -10.81 2.93
N LYS A 109 21.27 -11.98 2.39
CA LYS A 109 21.69 -12.43 1.05
C LYS A 109 20.84 -11.83 -0.07
N LEU A 110 19.76 -11.12 0.29
CA LEU A 110 18.77 -10.56 -0.64
C LEU A 110 18.27 -11.62 -1.65
N PRO A 111 17.78 -12.79 -1.18
CA PRO A 111 17.42 -13.88 -2.06
C PRO A 111 16.18 -13.53 -2.89
N TYR A 112 16.16 -14.01 -4.13
CA TYR A 112 14.94 -14.02 -4.92
C TYR A 112 13.98 -15.11 -4.40
N ILE A 113 12.68 -14.86 -4.56
CA ILE A 113 11.62 -15.81 -4.26
C ILE A 113 11.10 -16.37 -5.57
N THR A 114 10.87 -17.67 -5.58
CA THR A 114 10.23 -18.39 -6.68
C THR A 114 9.03 -19.16 -6.16
N PHE A 115 8.06 -19.38 -7.05
CA PHE A 115 6.95 -20.28 -6.78
C PHE A 115 7.22 -21.61 -7.49
N PRO A 116 7.36 -22.74 -6.77
CA PRO A 116 7.58 -24.04 -7.37
C PRO A 116 6.48 -24.40 -8.36
N GLU A 117 6.82 -25.10 -9.44
CA GLU A 117 5.84 -25.61 -10.39
C GLU A 117 4.80 -26.47 -9.66
N GLY A 118 3.52 -26.22 -9.93
CA GLY A 118 2.39 -26.90 -9.28
C GLY A 118 1.95 -26.33 -7.92
N SER A 119 2.64 -25.34 -7.36
CA SER A 119 2.14 -24.57 -6.20
C SER A 119 0.85 -23.80 -6.53
N GLU A 120 0.13 -23.35 -5.50
CA GLU A 120 -1.09 -22.55 -5.68
C GLU A 120 -0.79 -21.23 -6.40
N GLU A 121 0.27 -20.54 -5.99
CA GLU A 121 0.69 -19.26 -6.57
C GLU A 121 1.14 -19.42 -8.01
N HIS A 122 1.92 -20.47 -8.32
CA HIS A 122 2.34 -20.76 -9.69
C HIS A 122 1.13 -21.08 -10.58
N THR A 123 0.24 -21.95 -10.11
CA THR A 123 -0.98 -22.32 -10.85
C THR A 123 -1.84 -21.10 -11.14
N TYR A 124 -2.05 -20.23 -10.16
CA TYR A 124 -2.84 -19.01 -10.32
C TYR A 124 -2.21 -18.01 -11.29
N LEU A 125 -0.89 -17.83 -11.24
CA LEU A 125 -0.19 -16.86 -12.10
C LEU A 125 -0.21 -17.23 -13.59
N HIS A 126 -0.22 -18.54 -13.90
CA HIS A 126 -0.20 -19.07 -15.26
C HIS A 126 -1.57 -19.44 -15.83
N ALA A 127 -2.65 -19.29 -15.04
CA ALA A 127 -4.03 -19.50 -15.47
C ALA A 127 -4.53 -18.37 -16.39
#